data_AF-A0A7X2IIH1-F1
#
_entry.id   AF-A0A7X2IIH1-F1
#
_cell.length_a   1.000
_cell.length_b   1.000
_cell.length_c   1.000
_cell.angle_alpha   90.00
_cell.angle_beta   90.00
_cell.angle_gamma   90.00
#
_symmetry.space_group_name_H-M   'P 1'
#
loop_
_entity.id
_entity.type
_entity.pdbx_description
1 polymer ?
#
loop_
_entity_poly.entity_id
_entity_poly.type
_entity_poly.pdbx_seq_one_letter_code
_entity_poly.pdbx_strand_id
1 'polypeptide(L)'
;MGRQALTVLGVNAKKAPGYYGDGGGLYLQVSPTGSKSWIFRYMLLGRAREMGLGSVADKPLTQARDEASKCRQLVCDGIDPITQRDSLREAAVTAIQNTRTFRECAVEYHRTHSSAWRNPKHTKQWINSLSRFAFPLISDKDVNQIGKAEILAVLEPTWVTLHETASRVRQRIKAILDWAAARDFRTRQDPHLWDQLARALPHRPDLRKPHHFAACPYEQVASVIRAIHECGAAVCIKHAMEAAYFRSDLFDKRRDLMDAWAAYCEARSESSV
;
A
#
# COMPACT_ATOMS: atom_id res chain seq x y z
N MET A 1 12.94 43.70 24.74
CA MET A 1 11.86 43.01 25.48
C MET A 1 10.64 43.92 25.53
N GLY A 2 9.56 43.57 24.82
CA GLY A 2 8.33 44.37 24.86
C GLY A 2 7.66 44.26 26.22
N ARG A 3 7.29 45.40 26.83
CA ARG A 3 6.55 45.44 28.10
C ARG A 3 5.25 44.65 27.98
N GLN A 4 5.08 43.63 28.83
CA GLN A 4 3.82 42.94 29.05
C GLN A 4 2.89 43.85 29.85
N ALA A 5 1.92 44.47 29.18
CA ALA A 5 1.13 45.56 29.75
C ALA A 5 -0.16 45.12 30.46
N LEU A 6 -0.72 43.95 30.12
CA LEU A 6 -1.95 43.45 30.73
C LEU A 6 -1.63 42.50 31.90
N THR A 7 -2.45 42.56 32.93
CA THR A 7 -2.50 41.57 34.02
C THR A 7 -3.82 40.81 33.93
N VAL A 8 -3.92 39.63 34.55
CA VAL A 8 -5.16 38.83 34.54
C VAL A 8 -6.36 39.64 35.07
N LEU A 9 -6.15 40.38 36.16
CA LEU A 9 -7.16 41.31 36.69
C LEU A 9 -7.47 42.45 35.72
N GLY A 10 -6.45 42.99 35.05
CA GLY A 10 -6.60 44.03 34.04
C GLY A 10 -7.44 43.59 32.85
N VAL A 11 -7.27 42.35 32.37
CA VAL A 11 -8.09 41.76 31.30
C VAL A 11 -9.56 41.71 31.69
N ASN A 12 -9.85 41.29 32.93
CA ASN A 12 -11.22 41.22 33.43
C ASN A 12 -11.86 42.60 33.60
N ALA A 13 -11.07 43.60 34.04
CA ALA A 13 -11.54 44.96 34.26
C ALA A 13 -11.90 45.72 32.97
N LYS A 14 -11.31 45.39 31.82
CA LYS A 14 -11.66 46.03 30.54
C LYS A 14 -13.06 45.63 30.08
N LYS A 15 -13.97 46.60 30.01
CA LYS A 15 -15.36 46.45 29.54
C LYS A 15 -15.68 47.30 28.31
N ALA A 16 -14.97 48.41 28.11
CA ALA A 16 -15.19 49.27 26.96
C ALA A 16 -14.74 48.56 25.67
N PRO A 17 -15.54 48.58 24.59
CA PRO A 17 -15.17 47.99 23.32
C PRO A 17 -13.89 48.62 22.76
N GLY A 18 -13.01 47.80 22.19
CA GLY A 18 -11.74 48.29 21.63
C GLY A 18 -10.61 47.26 21.67
N TYR A 19 -9.41 47.71 21.29
CA TYR A 19 -8.19 46.91 21.29
C TYR A 19 -7.23 47.38 22.39
N TYR A 20 -6.80 46.47 23.25
CA TYR A 20 -5.86 46.74 24.33
C TYR A 20 -4.57 45.94 24.11
N GLY A 21 -3.45 46.62 23.89
CA GLY A 21 -2.17 45.96 23.64
C GLY A 21 -1.57 45.36 24.91
N ASP A 22 -1.17 44.09 24.85
CA ASP A 22 -0.34 43.45 25.88
C ASP A 22 1.15 43.58 25.55
N GLY A 23 1.52 43.73 24.27
CA GLY A 23 2.90 43.83 23.80
C GLY A 23 3.29 42.68 22.87
N GLY A 24 4.36 42.86 22.10
CA GLY A 24 4.84 41.83 21.17
C GLY A 24 3.81 41.41 20.11
N GLY A 25 2.96 42.34 19.68
CA GLY A 25 1.89 42.08 18.71
C GLY A 25 0.63 41.44 19.30
N LEU A 26 0.57 41.14 20.60
CA LEU A 26 -0.63 40.62 21.25
C LEU A 26 -1.57 41.75 21.69
N TYR A 27 -2.85 41.62 21.34
CA TYR A 27 -3.94 42.53 21.69
C TYR A 27 -5.14 41.77 22.25
N LEU A 28 -5.79 42.35 23.23
CA LEU A 28 -7.11 41.97 23.70
C LEU A 28 -8.15 42.79 22.93
N GLN A 29 -9.02 42.13 22.18
CA GLN A 29 -10.22 42.73 21.59
C GLN A 29 -11.40 42.53 22.53
N VAL A 30 -12.06 43.64 22.89
CA VAL A 30 -13.35 43.63 23.58
C VAL A 30 -14.41 44.04 22.56
N SER A 31 -15.37 43.16 22.29
CA SER A 31 -16.44 43.42 21.35
C SER A 31 -17.52 44.34 21.95
N PRO A 32 -18.40 44.94 21.13
CA PRO A 32 -19.56 45.71 21.62
C PRO A 32 -20.49 44.90 22.54
N THR A 33 -20.54 43.58 22.36
CA THR A 33 -21.34 42.67 23.20
C THR A 33 -20.63 42.28 24.50
N GLY A 34 -19.40 42.75 24.72
CA GLY A 34 -18.59 42.49 25.92
C GLY A 34 -17.78 41.19 25.86
N SER A 35 -17.87 40.41 24.77
CA SER A 35 -17.00 39.24 24.57
C SER A 35 -15.55 39.66 24.36
N LYS A 36 -14.62 38.82 24.83
CA LYS A 36 -13.19 39.13 24.83
C LYS A 36 -12.41 38.07 24.06
N SER A 37 -11.58 38.52 23.13
CA SER A 37 -10.78 37.64 22.27
C SER A 37 -9.35 38.14 22.15
N TRP A 38 -8.42 37.21 22.00
CA TRP A 38 -7.02 37.48 21.75
C TRP A 38 -6.74 37.60 20.26
N ILE A 39 -5.93 38.59 19.91
CA ILE A 39 -5.57 38.90 18.54
C ILE A 39 -4.07 39.13 18.49
N PHE A 40 -3.45 38.52 17.50
CA PHE A 40 -2.05 38.71 17.16
C PHE A 40 -1.93 39.52 15.87
N ARG A 41 -1.36 40.72 15.99
CA ARG A 41 -1.06 41.63 14.87
C ARG A 41 0.42 41.58 14.56
N TYR A 42 0.74 41.40 13.29
CA TYR A 42 2.13 41.31 12.81
C TYR A 42 2.26 41.90 11.41
N MET A 43 3.50 42.16 11.00
CA MET A 43 3.84 42.49 9.62
C MET A 43 4.69 41.37 9.03
N LEU A 44 4.35 40.95 7.83
CA LEU A 44 5.11 39.98 7.06
C LEU A 44 5.19 40.46 5.60
N LEU A 45 6.40 40.49 5.04
CA LEU A 45 6.65 40.97 3.67
C LEU A 45 6.01 42.35 3.37
N GLY A 46 6.09 43.27 4.33
CA GLY A 46 5.54 44.63 4.19
C GLY A 46 4.01 44.73 4.29
N ARG A 47 3.30 43.64 4.57
CA ARG A 47 1.83 43.63 4.74
C ARG A 47 1.45 43.43 6.20
N ALA A 48 0.55 44.28 6.70
CA ALA A 48 -0.04 44.10 8.02
C ALA A 48 -1.09 42.99 7.99
N ARG A 49 -1.01 42.06 8.95
CA ARG A 49 -1.96 40.96 9.11
C ARG A 49 -2.42 40.85 10.56
N GLU A 50 -3.63 40.33 10.73
CA GLU A 50 -4.28 40.14 12.01
C GLU A 50 -4.80 38.70 12.12
N MET A 51 -4.44 38.00 13.19
CA MET A 51 -4.82 36.62 13.46
C MET A 51 -5.51 36.53 14.82
N GLY A 52 -6.76 36.08 14.87
CA GLY A 52 -7.41 35.70 16.12
C GLY A 52 -6.76 34.46 16.73
N LEU A 53 -6.38 34.53 18.00
CA LEU A 53 -5.83 33.42 18.77
C LEU A 53 -6.91 32.67 19.57
N GLY A 54 -8.07 33.29 19.83
CA GLY A 54 -9.22 32.65 20.48
C GLY A 54 -9.85 33.49 21.59
N SER A 55 -10.91 32.99 22.22
CA SER A 55 -11.60 33.64 23.33
C SER A 55 -10.74 33.64 24.60
N VAL A 56 -10.87 34.68 25.42
CA VAL A 56 -10.23 34.73 26.76
C VAL A 56 -10.74 33.60 27.66
N ALA A 57 -11.97 33.11 27.44
CA ALA A 57 -12.54 32.00 28.21
C ALA A 57 -11.79 30.68 27.97
N ASP A 58 -11.42 30.40 26.71
CA ASP A 58 -10.73 29.16 26.34
C ASP A 58 -9.22 29.27 26.51
N LYS A 59 -8.66 30.48 26.35
CA LYS A 59 -7.22 30.75 26.38
C LYS A 59 -6.89 31.83 27.40
N PRO A 60 -6.36 31.46 28.59
CA PRO A 60 -5.92 32.44 29.57
C PRO A 60 -4.73 33.26 29.04
N LEU A 61 -4.49 34.43 29.64
CA LEU A 61 -3.46 35.38 29.24
C LEU A 61 -2.06 34.75 29.05
N THR A 62 -1.68 33.81 29.92
CA THR A 62 -0.40 33.10 29.83
C THR A 62 -0.29 32.27 28.54
N GLN A 63 -1.29 31.45 28.25
CA GLN A 63 -1.33 30.68 27.00
C GLN A 63 -1.37 31.57 25.77
N ALA A 64 -2.11 32.68 25.81
CA ALA A 64 -2.16 33.65 24.72
C ALA A 64 -0.77 34.28 24.45
N ARG A 65 0.02 34.56 25.49
CA ARG A 65 1.42 35.02 25.37
C ARG A 65 2.33 33.97 24.76
N ASP A 66 2.20 32.72 25.17
CA ASP A 66 3.00 31.61 24.63
C ASP A 66 2.69 31.40 23.15
N GLU A 67 1.41 31.43 22.79
CA GLU A 67 0.95 31.25 21.40
C GLU A 67 1.37 32.43 20.52
N ALA A 68 1.24 33.67 21.02
CA ALA A 68 1.79 34.84 20.34
C ALA A 68 3.31 34.76 20.17
N SER A 69 4.04 34.16 21.12
CA SER A 69 5.49 33.94 21.00
C SER A 69 5.83 32.93 19.91
N LYS A 70 5.07 31.83 19.80
CA LYS A 70 5.21 30.86 18.70
C LYS A 70 4.90 31.51 17.34
N CYS A 71 3.82 32.27 17.24
CA CYS A 71 3.48 32.99 16.02
C CYS A 71 4.54 34.01 15.62
N ARG A 72 5.16 34.71 16.59
CA ARG A 72 6.30 35.59 16.31
C ARG A 72 7.50 34.83 15.75
N GLN A 73 7.82 33.66 16.31
CA GLN A 73 8.92 32.83 15.80
C GLN A 73 8.67 32.46 14.34
N LEU A 74 7.45 32.00 14.01
CA LEU A 74 7.07 31.69 12.62
C LEU A 74 7.24 32.89 11.68
N VAL A 75 6.82 34.08 12.11
CA VAL A 75 7.02 35.32 11.34
C VAL A 75 8.50 35.66 11.16
N CYS A 76 9.33 35.45 12.19
CA CYS A 76 10.79 35.61 12.08
C CYS A 76 11.40 34.63 11.08
N ASP A 77 10.86 33.41 10.99
CA ASP A 77 11.25 32.38 10.03
C ASP A 77 10.66 32.64 8.62
N GLY A 78 9.91 33.73 8.43
CA GLY A 78 9.28 34.11 7.16
C GLY A 78 7.99 33.34 6.83
N ILE A 79 7.48 32.54 7.77
CA ILE A 79 6.26 31.74 7.63
C ILE A 79 5.07 32.56 8.13
N ASP A 80 4.00 32.64 7.34
CA ASP A 80 2.75 33.29 7.74
C ASP A 80 1.93 32.37 8.67
N PRO A 81 1.72 32.75 9.96
CA PRO A 81 0.98 31.92 10.92
C PRO A 81 -0.46 31.59 10.52
N ILE A 82 -1.13 32.47 9.75
CA ILE A 82 -2.50 32.21 9.25
C ILE A 82 -2.45 31.09 8.23
N THR A 83 -1.55 31.20 7.25
CA THR A 83 -1.42 30.18 6.19
C THR A 83 -1.03 28.82 6.78
N GLN A 84 -0.16 28.78 7.78
CA GLN A 84 0.24 27.54 8.43
C GLN A 84 -0.92 26.92 9.22
N ARG A 85 -1.70 27.71 9.96
CA ARG A 85 -2.88 27.21 10.67
C ARG A 85 -3.90 26.64 9.67
N ASP A 86 -4.15 27.37 8.59
CA ASP A 86 -5.14 26.98 7.59
C ASP A 86 -4.68 25.71 6.86
N SER A 87 -3.39 25.61 6.50
CA SER A 87 -2.82 24.39 5.90
C SER A 87 -2.88 23.17 6.85
N LEU A 88 -2.64 23.37 8.16
CA LEU A 88 -2.79 22.30 9.15
C LEU A 88 -4.25 21.84 9.28
N ARG A 89 -5.20 22.79 9.21
CA ARG A 89 -6.63 22.49 9.26
C ARG A 89 -7.08 21.73 8.01
N GLU A 90 -6.66 22.17 6.83
CA GLU A 90 -6.93 21.48 5.57
C GLU A 90 -6.34 20.08 5.58
N ALA A 91 -5.08 19.92 6.00
CA ALA A 91 -4.45 18.61 6.16
C ALA A 91 -5.22 17.70 7.12
N ALA A 92 -5.76 18.23 8.21
CA ALA A 92 -6.59 17.46 9.15
C ALA A 92 -7.92 17.03 8.53
N VAL A 93 -8.59 17.92 7.78
CA VAL A 93 -9.84 17.59 7.06
C VAL A 93 -9.59 16.53 5.99
N THR A 94 -8.54 16.70 5.18
CA THR A 94 -8.13 15.72 4.16
C THR A 94 -7.78 14.38 4.80
N ALA A 95 -7.07 14.35 5.94
CA ALA A 95 -6.78 13.12 6.65
C ALA A 95 -8.04 12.37 7.08
N ILE A 96 -9.07 13.08 7.57
CA ILE A 96 -10.36 12.48 7.92
C ILE A 96 -11.07 11.95 6.68
N GLN A 97 -11.11 12.71 5.58
CA GLN A 97 -11.74 12.29 4.33
C GLN A 97 -11.03 11.08 3.67
N ASN A 98 -9.71 11.00 3.80
CA ASN A 98 -8.89 9.93 3.26
C ASN A 98 -8.80 8.72 4.19
N THR A 99 -9.37 8.80 5.40
CA THR A 99 -9.49 7.65 6.29
C THR A 99 -10.40 6.62 5.62
N ARG A 100 -9.81 5.50 5.19
CA ARG A 100 -10.50 4.40 4.53
C ARG A 100 -10.18 3.09 5.23
N THR A 101 -11.17 2.24 5.38
CA THR A 101 -10.99 0.91 5.94
C THR A 101 -10.35 -0.02 4.91
N PHE A 102 -9.68 -1.09 5.38
CA PHE A 102 -9.14 -2.12 4.50
C PHE A 102 -10.21 -2.72 3.58
N ARG A 103 -11.40 -2.98 4.12
CA ARG A 103 -12.52 -3.57 3.39
C ARG A 103 -12.96 -2.67 2.24
N GLU A 104 -13.13 -1.38 2.49
CA GLU A 104 -13.53 -0.42 1.45
C GLU A 104 -12.49 -0.37 0.32
N CYS A 105 -11.20 -0.28 0.67
CA CYS A 105 -10.12 -0.32 -0.32
C CYS A 105 -10.11 -1.65 -1.09
N ALA A 106 -10.33 -2.79 -0.43
CA ALA A 106 -10.36 -4.10 -1.08
C ALA A 106 -11.52 -4.21 -2.08
N VAL A 107 -12.71 -3.72 -1.72
CA VAL A 107 -13.90 -3.74 -2.58
C VAL A 107 -13.71 -2.79 -3.77
N GLU A 108 -13.19 -1.58 -3.55
CA GLU A 108 -12.96 -0.64 -4.64
C GLU A 108 -11.83 -1.09 -5.58
N TYR A 109 -10.75 -1.66 -5.03
CA TYR A 109 -9.70 -2.30 -5.83
C TYR A 109 -10.29 -3.40 -6.71
N HIS A 110 -11.08 -4.30 -6.12
CA HIS A 110 -11.72 -5.40 -6.84
C HIS A 110 -12.63 -4.88 -7.95
N ARG A 111 -13.49 -3.89 -7.65
CA ARG A 111 -14.38 -3.27 -8.64
C ARG A 111 -13.60 -2.69 -9.83
N THR A 112 -12.50 -1.99 -9.57
CA THR A 112 -11.71 -1.29 -10.60
C THR A 112 -10.84 -2.23 -11.44
N HIS A 113 -10.31 -3.31 -10.86
CA HIS A 113 -9.34 -4.20 -11.54
C HIS A 113 -9.96 -5.50 -12.07
N SER A 114 -11.14 -5.89 -11.58
CA SER A 114 -11.79 -7.15 -11.95
C SER A 114 -12.15 -7.26 -13.44
N SER A 115 -12.41 -6.15 -14.11
CA SER A 115 -12.75 -6.10 -15.54
C SER A 115 -11.58 -6.52 -16.44
N ALA A 116 -10.34 -6.31 -15.98
CA ALA A 116 -9.13 -6.73 -16.70
C ALA A 116 -8.87 -8.25 -16.57
N TRP A 117 -9.54 -8.95 -15.65
CA TRP A 117 -9.30 -10.37 -15.41
C TRP A 117 -10.14 -11.24 -16.34
N ARG A 118 -9.47 -11.88 -17.31
CA ARG A 118 -10.10 -12.78 -18.30
C ARG A 118 -10.82 -13.98 -17.70
N ASN A 119 -10.47 -14.42 -16.48
CA ASN A 119 -11.01 -15.63 -15.86
C ASN A 119 -12.02 -15.29 -14.74
N PRO A 120 -13.34 -15.56 -14.93
CA PRO A 120 -14.37 -15.27 -13.92
C PRO A 120 -14.16 -16.01 -12.58
N LYS A 121 -13.58 -17.21 -12.61
CA LYS A 121 -13.27 -17.99 -11.40
C LYS A 121 -12.20 -17.31 -10.57
N HIS A 122 -11.21 -16.72 -11.23
CA HIS A 122 -10.14 -15.97 -10.55
C HIS A 122 -10.71 -14.75 -9.82
N THR A 123 -11.63 -14.00 -10.44
CA THR A 123 -12.30 -12.85 -9.84
C THR A 123 -13.03 -13.18 -8.56
N LYS A 124 -13.78 -14.28 -8.54
CA LYS A 124 -14.50 -14.77 -7.34
C LYS A 124 -13.54 -15.29 -6.28
N GLN A 125 -12.52 -16.05 -6.67
CA GLN A 125 -11.50 -16.57 -5.74
C GLN A 125 -10.69 -15.46 -5.08
N TRP A 126 -10.50 -14.34 -5.77
CA TRP A 126 -9.75 -13.20 -5.24
C TRP A 126 -10.42 -12.63 -4.00
N ILE A 127 -11.68 -12.22 -4.11
CA ILE A 127 -12.41 -11.64 -2.98
C ILE A 127 -12.70 -12.68 -1.89
N ASN A 128 -13.06 -13.91 -2.25
CA ASN A 128 -13.39 -14.96 -1.27
C ASN A 128 -12.22 -15.32 -0.36
N SER A 129 -10.99 -15.29 -0.88
CA SER A 129 -9.80 -15.51 -0.06
C SER A 129 -9.62 -14.42 1.00
N LEU A 130 -9.85 -13.16 0.64
CA LEU A 130 -9.74 -12.04 1.58
C LEU A 130 -10.86 -12.10 2.59
N SER A 131 -12.09 -12.45 2.16
CA SER A 131 -13.22 -12.66 3.05
C SER A 131 -12.97 -13.74 4.09
N ARG A 132 -12.25 -14.81 3.73
CA ARG A 132 -11.98 -15.92 4.64
C ARG A 132 -10.82 -15.65 5.60
N PHE A 133 -9.75 -15.01 5.13
CA PHE A 133 -8.50 -14.93 5.90
C PHE A 133 -8.18 -13.52 6.42
N ALA A 134 -8.47 -12.47 5.65
CA ALA A 134 -8.09 -11.09 6.00
C ALA A 134 -9.23 -10.32 6.68
N PHE A 135 -10.44 -10.36 6.12
CA PHE A 135 -11.57 -9.56 6.62
C PHE A 135 -11.95 -9.85 8.08
N PRO A 136 -11.85 -11.08 8.62
CA PRO A 136 -12.15 -11.30 10.04
C PRO A 136 -11.23 -10.54 11.02
N LEU A 137 -10.04 -10.12 10.58
CA LEU A 137 -9.02 -9.52 11.46
C LEU A 137 -8.75 -8.05 11.17
N ILE A 138 -8.77 -7.65 9.90
CA ILE A 138 -8.30 -6.31 9.48
C ILE A 138 -9.36 -5.50 8.72
N SER A 139 -10.61 -5.99 8.57
CA SER A 139 -11.57 -5.33 7.66
C SER A 139 -11.87 -3.89 7.99
N ASP A 140 -12.11 -3.59 9.27
CA ASP A 140 -12.63 -2.30 9.72
C ASP A 140 -11.50 -1.40 10.23
N LYS A 141 -10.25 -1.87 10.15
CA LYS A 141 -9.07 -1.08 10.47
C LYS A 141 -8.78 -0.09 9.34
N ASP A 142 -8.39 1.11 9.70
CA ASP A 142 -7.86 2.12 8.78
C ASP A 142 -6.59 1.58 8.08
N VAL A 143 -6.53 1.75 6.77
CA VAL A 143 -5.37 1.38 5.96
C VAL A 143 -4.06 1.99 6.45
N ASN A 144 -4.06 3.14 7.12
CA ASN A 144 -2.85 3.72 7.71
C ASN A 144 -2.35 2.98 8.95
N GLN A 145 -3.24 2.29 9.66
CA GLN A 145 -2.93 1.57 10.89
C GLN A 145 -2.50 0.11 10.64
N ILE A 146 -2.71 -0.40 9.43
CA ILE A 146 -2.32 -1.76 9.06
C ILE A 146 -0.80 -1.82 8.93
N GLY A 147 -0.15 -2.41 9.93
CA GLY A 147 1.29 -2.59 9.97
C GLY A 147 1.71 -4.04 9.82
N LYS A 148 2.95 -4.31 10.21
CA LYS A 148 3.53 -5.66 10.22
C LYS A 148 2.73 -6.62 11.10
N ALA A 149 2.31 -6.18 12.29
CA ALA A 149 1.63 -7.01 13.28
C ALA A 149 0.29 -7.55 12.76
N GLU A 150 -0.52 -6.69 12.14
CA GLU A 150 -1.79 -7.07 11.52
C GLU A 150 -1.60 -8.10 10.40
N ILE A 151 -0.59 -7.89 9.55
CA ILE A 151 -0.34 -8.78 8.42
C ILE A 151 0.18 -10.14 8.91
N LEU A 152 1.03 -10.15 9.94
CA LEU A 152 1.47 -11.40 10.57
C LEU A 152 0.32 -12.18 11.18
N ALA A 153 -0.56 -11.51 11.93
CA ALA A 153 -1.74 -12.15 12.54
C ALA A 153 -2.65 -12.83 11.50
N VAL A 154 -2.75 -12.27 10.29
CA VAL A 154 -3.50 -12.87 9.18
C VAL A 154 -2.78 -14.08 8.58
N LEU A 155 -1.46 -14.00 8.43
CA LEU A 155 -0.68 -14.98 7.67
C LEU A 155 -0.22 -16.17 8.51
N GLU A 156 0.25 -15.94 9.73
CA GLU A 156 0.85 -16.95 10.62
C GLU A 156 0.00 -18.23 10.77
N PRO A 157 -1.32 -18.16 11.03
CA PRO A 157 -2.13 -19.38 11.26
C PRO A 157 -2.21 -20.31 10.05
N THR A 158 -2.06 -19.76 8.84
CA THR A 158 -2.22 -20.50 7.57
C THR A 158 -0.91 -20.68 6.81
N TRP A 159 0.18 -20.07 7.30
CA TRP A 159 1.45 -20.02 6.59
C TRP A 159 2.09 -21.41 6.40
N VAL A 160 2.04 -22.25 7.43
CA VAL A 160 2.65 -23.58 7.41
C VAL A 160 1.76 -24.61 6.72
N THR A 161 0.46 -24.63 7.06
CA THR A 161 -0.49 -25.65 6.59
C THR A 161 -1.00 -25.39 5.18
N LEU A 162 -1.24 -24.14 4.80
CA LEU A 162 -1.86 -23.72 3.54
C LEU A 162 -1.02 -22.64 2.84
N HIS A 163 0.28 -22.87 2.70
CA HIS A 163 1.23 -21.84 2.24
C HIS A 163 0.85 -21.18 0.91
N GLU A 164 0.43 -21.93 -0.11
CA GLU A 164 0.03 -21.35 -1.40
C GLU A 164 -1.14 -20.35 -1.24
N THR A 165 -2.08 -20.67 -0.35
CA THR A 165 -3.21 -19.79 -0.04
C THR A 165 -2.73 -18.56 0.73
N ALA A 166 -1.90 -18.74 1.76
CA ALA A 166 -1.35 -17.65 2.55
C ALA A 166 -0.48 -16.69 1.70
N SER A 167 0.33 -17.24 0.79
CA SER A 167 1.14 -16.48 -0.17
C SER A 167 0.27 -15.63 -1.11
N ARG A 168 -0.82 -16.21 -1.64
CA ARG A 168 -1.80 -15.47 -2.45
C ARG A 168 -2.49 -14.38 -1.63
N VAL A 169 -2.88 -14.66 -0.38
CA VAL A 169 -3.47 -13.65 0.51
C VAL A 169 -2.49 -12.51 0.76
N ARG A 170 -1.21 -12.80 1.03
CA ARG A 170 -0.14 -11.79 1.18
C ARG A 170 -0.04 -10.91 -0.06
N GLN A 171 0.03 -11.50 -1.25
CA GLN A 171 0.09 -10.76 -2.51
C GLN A 171 -1.13 -9.84 -2.70
N ARG A 172 -2.32 -10.30 -2.32
CA ARG A 172 -3.57 -9.52 -2.40
C ARG A 172 -3.60 -8.37 -1.42
N ILE A 173 -3.20 -8.60 -0.16
CA ILE A 173 -3.06 -7.54 0.84
C ILE A 173 -2.07 -6.49 0.35
N LYS A 174 -0.92 -6.92 -0.20
CA LYS A 174 0.05 -6.00 -0.81
C LYS A 174 -0.57 -5.15 -1.91
N ALA A 175 -1.25 -5.75 -2.87
CA ALA A 175 -1.88 -5.03 -3.97
C ALA A 175 -2.90 -3.97 -3.48
N ILE A 176 -3.69 -4.30 -2.44
CA ILE A 176 -4.65 -3.36 -1.85
C ILE A 176 -3.94 -2.19 -1.15
N LEU A 177 -2.90 -2.48 -0.36
CA LEU A 177 -2.16 -1.44 0.37
C LEU A 177 -1.38 -0.52 -0.59
N ASP A 178 -0.78 -1.08 -1.64
CA ASP A 178 -0.08 -0.32 -2.68
C ASP A 178 -1.08 0.57 -3.45
N TRP A 179 -2.26 0.04 -3.77
CA TRP A 179 -3.32 0.82 -4.43
C TRP A 179 -3.89 1.92 -3.53
N ALA A 180 -4.02 1.66 -2.22
CA ALA A 180 -4.46 2.67 -1.26
C ALA A 180 -3.41 3.79 -1.12
N ALA A 181 -2.11 3.44 -1.17
CA ALA A 181 -1.04 4.42 -1.21
C ALA A 181 -1.07 5.26 -2.50
N ALA A 182 -1.31 4.62 -3.66
CA ALA A 182 -1.42 5.31 -4.95
C ALA A 182 -2.62 6.28 -5.07
N ARG A 183 -3.59 6.20 -4.13
CA ARG A 183 -4.76 7.09 -4.04
C ARG A 183 -4.67 8.06 -2.85
N ASP A 184 -3.51 8.19 -2.21
CA ASP A 184 -3.29 9.03 -1.03
C ASP A 184 -4.16 8.66 0.20
N PHE A 185 -4.77 7.48 0.21
CA PHE A 185 -5.48 6.94 1.37
C PHE A 185 -4.50 6.42 2.42
N ARG A 186 -3.32 5.96 1.98
CA ARG A 186 -2.24 5.50 2.86
C ARG A 186 -1.02 6.41 2.72
N THR A 187 -0.76 7.21 3.75
CA THR A 187 0.36 8.16 3.78
C THR A 187 1.58 7.64 4.54
N ARG A 188 1.39 6.72 5.50
CA ARG A 188 2.49 6.08 6.25
C ARG A 188 2.81 4.70 5.66
N GLN A 189 3.95 4.58 4.99
CA GLN A 189 4.50 3.31 4.54
C GLN A 189 5.92 3.11 5.09
N ASP A 190 6.15 1.92 5.65
CA ASP A 190 7.51 1.42 5.87
C ASP A 190 8.00 0.81 4.54
N PRO A 191 9.05 1.35 3.91
CA PRO A 191 9.60 0.83 2.66
C PRO A 191 10.02 -0.66 2.75
N HIS A 192 10.40 -1.12 3.94
CA HIS A 192 10.92 -2.47 4.17
C HIS A 192 9.88 -3.43 4.78
N LEU A 193 8.61 -3.04 4.84
CA LEU A 193 7.53 -3.84 5.44
C LEU A 193 7.54 -5.29 4.94
N TRP A 194 7.62 -5.48 3.62
CA TRP A 194 7.53 -6.79 3.00
C TRP A 194 8.76 -7.66 3.24
N ASP A 195 9.96 -7.06 3.30
CA ASP A 195 11.21 -7.75 3.62
C ASP A 195 11.28 -8.18 5.08
N GLN A 196 10.76 -7.33 5.98
CA GLN A 196 10.62 -7.67 7.40
C GLN A 196 9.61 -8.80 7.62
N LEU A 197 8.49 -8.79 6.88
CA LEU A 197 7.50 -9.88 6.92
C LEU A 197 8.09 -11.19 6.42
N ALA A 198 8.85 -11.16 5.32
CA ALA A 198 9.51 -12.35 4.78
C ALA A 198 10.51 -12.98 5.78
N ARG A 199 11.21 -12.15 6.58
CA ARG A 199 12.12 -12.61 7.64
C ARG A 199 11.40 -13.10 8.89
N ALA A 200 10.23 -12.54 9.21
CA ALA A 200 9.47 -12.90 10.41
C ALA A 200 8.70 -14.22 10.24
N LEU A 201 8.25 -14.50 9.02
CA LEU A 201 7.54 -15.75 8.72
C LEU A 201 8.53 -16.92 8.62
N PRO A 202 8.19 -18.11 9.16
CA PRO A 202 9.10 -19.23 9.14
C PRO A 202 9.44 -19.62 7.71
N HIS A 203 10.74 -19.86 7.48
CA HIS A 203 11.25 -20.36 6.21
C HIS A 203 10.64 -21.73 5.94
N ARG A 204 9.91 -21.86 4.84
CA ARG A 204 9.42 -23.17 4.41
C ARG A 204 10.60 -23.94 3.80
N PRO A 205 10.85 -25.20 4.18
CA PRO A 205 11.71 -26.04 3.35
C PRO A 205 11.10 -26.11 1.95
N ASP A 206 11.92 -26.03 0.92
CA ASP A 206 11.47 -26.03 -0.47
C ASP A 206 10.65 -27.31 -0.75
N LEU A 207 9.32 -27.17 -0.68
CA LEU A 207 8.38 -28.25 -0.92
C LEU A 207 8.22 -28.53 -2.42
N ARG A 208 8.98 -27.81 -3.26
CA ARG A 208 9.16 -28.10 -4.68
C ARG A 208 10.64 -28.36 -4.93
N LYS A 209 11.13 -29.51 -4.48
CA LYS A 209 12.02 -30.23 -5.39
C LYS A 209 11.16 -30.57 -6.60
N PRO A 210 11.37 -29.95 -7.79
CA PRO A 210 10.64 -30.37 -8.97
C PRO A 210 10.88 -31.87 -9.13
N HIS A 211 9.82 -32.65 -8.93
CA HIS A 211 9.86 -34.06 -9.26
C HIS A 211 9.78 -34.12 -10.78
N HIS A 212 10.93 -34.16 -11.43
CA HIS A 212 10.99 -34.45 -12.86
C HIS A 212 10.43 -35.86 -13.04
N PHE A 213 9.34 -35.99 -13.78
CA PHE A 213 8.86 -37.30 -14.20
C PHE A 213 9.94 -37.94 -15.07
N ALA A 214 10.22 -39.22 -14.83
CA ALA A 214 11.15 -39.97 -15.66
C ALA A 214 10.68 -39.90 -17.12
N ALA A 215 11.61 -39.60 -18.04
CA ALA A 215 11.31 -39.64 -19.46
C ALA A 215 10.93 -41.08 -19.85
N CYS A 216 9.98 -41.22 -20.76
CA CYS A 216 9.60 -42.52 -21.31
C CYS A 216 10.80 -43.12 -22.06
N PRO A 217 11.25 -44.35 -21.71
CA PRO A 217 12.27 -45.05 -22.49
C PRO A 217 11.82 -45.22 -23.95
N TYR A 218 12.73 -45.08 -24.91
CA TYR A 218 12.40 -45.13 -26.34
C TYR A 218 11.61 -46.39 -26.75
N GLU A 219 12.00 -47.55 -26.20
CA GLU A 219 11.35 -48.84 -26.45
C GLU A 219 9.88 -48.88 -26.02
N GLN A 220 9.48 -48.03 -25.06
CA GLN A 220 8.14 -47.97 -24.50
C GLN A 220 7.27 -46.90 -25.18
N VAL A 221 7.81 -46.08 -26.08
CA VAL A 221 7.05 -45.00 -26.74
C VAL A 221 5.87 -45.55 -27.52
N ALA A 222 6.06 -46.65 -28.27
CA ALA A 222 5.00 -47.25 -29.08
C ALA A 222 3.84 -47.82 -28.23
N SER A 223 4.14 -48.43 -27.09
CA SER A 223 3.12 -48.97 -26.18
C SER A 223 2.37 -47.84 -25.46
N VAL A 224 3.08 -46.77 -25.08
CA VAL A 224 2.46 -45.58 -24.47
C VAL A 224 1.52 -44.87 -25.45
N ILE A 225 1.92 -44.67 -26.71
CA ILE A 225 1.04 -44.06 -27.74
C ILE A 225 -0.21 -44.91 -27.94
N ARG A 226 -0.07 -46.24 -28.00
CA ARG A 226 -1.22 -47.15 -28.12
C ARG A 226 -2.16 -47.04 -26.91
N ALA A 227 -1.61 -47.02 -25.69
CA ALA A 227 -2.39 -46.84 -24.48
C ALA A 227 -3.14 -45.49 -24.44
N ILE A 228 -2.53 -44.41 -24.97
CA ILE A 228 -3.18 -43.09 -25.11
C ILE A 228 -4.35 -43.17 -26.11
N HIS A 229 -4.19 -43.87 -27.24
CA HIS A 229 -5.30 -44.06 -28.18
C HIS A 229 -6.45 -44.87 -27.58
N GLU A 230 -6.15 -45.89 -26.79
CA GLU A 230 -7.13 -46.80 -26.20
C GLU A 230 -7.80 -46.24 -24.93
N CYS A 231 -7.20 -45.23 -24.27
CA CYS A 231 -7.78 -44.68 -23.05
C CYS A 231 -9.10 -43.93 -23.31
N GLY A 232 -9.98 -43.87 -22.31
CA GLY A 232 -11.28 -43.18 -22.41
C GLY A 232 -11.21 -41.64 -22.42
N ALA A 233 -10.03 -41.04 -22.61
CA ALA A 233 -9.87 -39.58 -22.62
C ALA A 233 -10.47 -38.96 -23.90
N ALA A 234 -10.81 -37.67 -23.82
CA ALA A 234 -11.26 -36.92 -24.99
C ALA A 234 -10.16 -36.88 -26.08
N VAL A 235 -10.57 -36.92 -27.34
CA VAL A 235 -9.66 -36.95 -28.52
C VAL A 235 -8.66 -35.79 -28.50
N CYS A 236 -9.08 -34.60 -28.06
CA CYS A 236 -8.18 -33.44 -27.94
C CYS A 236 -7.04 -33.63 -26.92
N ILE A 237 -7.25 -34.41 -25.86
CA ILE A 237 -6.23 -34.71 -24.85
C ILE A 237 -5.23 -35.72 -25.41
N LYS A 238 -5.70 -36.71 -26.16
CA LYS A 238 -4.86 -37.73 -26.82
C LYS A 238 -3.88 -37.08 -27.80
N HIS A 239 -4.38 -36.23 -28.70
CA HIS A 239 -3.55 -35.49 -29.64
C HIS A 239 -2.60 -34.50 -28.97
N ALA A 240 -3.01 -33.86 -27.87
CA ALA A 240 -2.10 -32.99 -27.11
C ALA A 240 -0.94 -33.76 -26.46
N MET A 241 -1.21 -34.98 -25.95
CA MET A 241 -0.17 -35.85 -25.40
C MET A 241 0.77 -36.36 -26.49
N GLU A 242 0.24 -36.84 -27.62
CA GLU A 242 1.04 -37.22 -28.80
C GLU A 242 1.94 -36.06 -29.25
N ALA A 243 1.37 -34.86 -29.45
CA ALA A 243 2.12 -33.68 -29.86
C ALA A 243 3.16 -33.21 -28.82
N ALA A 244 2.97 -33.50 -27.54
CA ALA A 244 3.97 -33.22 -26.50
C ALA A 244 5.15 -34.20 -26.59
N TYR A 245 4.89 -35.49 -26.86
CA TYR A 245 5.95 -36.48 -27.11
C TYR A 245 6.71 -36.22 -28.41
N PHE A 246 6.03 -35.80 -29.48
CA PHE A 246 6.68 -35.43 -30.74
C PHE A 246 7.49 -34.12 -30.68
N ARG A 247 7.29 -33.28 -29.64
CA ARG A 247 8.01 -32.02 -29.42
C ARG A 247 9.22 -32.13 -28.50
N SER A 248 9.55 -33.31 -27.97
CA SER A 248 10.76 -33.45 -27.17
C SER A 248 12.01 -33.47 -28.06
N ASP A 249 13.18 -33.31 -27.42
CA ASP A 249 14.56 -33.52 -27.89
C ASP A 249 14.80 -34.68 -28.88
N LEU A 250 13.85 -35.58 -29.06
CA LEU A 250 13.84 -36.63 -30.08
C LEU A 250 13.93 -36.09 -31.50
N PHE A 251 13.37 -34.91 -31.80
CA PHE A 251 13.54 -34.31 -33.13
C PHE A 251 14.99 -33.91 -33.39
N ASP A 252 15.63 -33.29 -32.41
CA ASP A 252 17.04 -32.88 -32.52
C ASP A 252 17.98 -34.09 -32.49
N LYS A 253 17.74 -35.09 -31.62
CA LYS A 253 18.48 -36.37 -31.62
C LYS A 253 18.31 -37.15 -32.93
N ARG A 254 17.13 -37.11 -33.55
CA ARG A 254 16.88 -37.74 -34.86
C ARG A 254 17.63 -37.01 -35.96
N ARG A 255 17.70 -35.69 -35.91
CA ARG A 255 18.48 -34.90 -36.86
C ARG A 255 19.95 -35.29 -36.80
N ASP A 256 20.54 -35.30 -35.62
CA ASP A 256 21.95 -35.68 -35.42
C ASP A 256 22.24 -37.11 -35.91
N LEU A 257 21.31 -38.04 -35.67
CA LEU A 257 21.44 -39.43 -36.16
C LEU A 257 21.33 -39.53 -37.69
N MET A 258 20.44 -38.77 -38.31
CA MET A 258 20.28 -38.76 -39.77
C MET A 258 21.46 -38.06 -40.46
N ASP A 259 22.01 -37.01 -39.86
CA ASP A 259 23.21 -36.32 -40.34
C ASP A 259 24.44 -37.26 -40.26
N ALA A 260 24.61 -37.98 -39.14
CA ALA A 260 25.66 -38.99 -38.99
C ALA A 260 25.50 -40.14 -40.00
N TRP A 261 24.27 -40.56 -40.27
CA TRP A 261 23.98 -41.60 -41.27
C TRP A 261 24.26 -41.13 -42.71
N ALA A 262 23.92 -39.87 -43.04
CA ALA A 262 24.21 -39.28 -44.33
C ALA A 262 25.73 -39.23 -44.58
N ALA A 263 26.50 -38.73 -43.61
CA ALA A 263 27.97 -38.70 -43.69
C ALA A 263 28.58 -40.10 -43.88
N TYR A 264 28.04 -41.12 -43.19
CA TYR A 264 28.47 -42.51 -43.37
C TYR A 264 28.20 -43.04 -44.80
N CYS A 265 27.03 -42.73 -45.36
CA CYS A 265 26.68 -43.13 -46.73
C CYS A 265 27.58 -42.45 -47.77
N GLU A 266 27.86 -41.15 -47.59
CA GLU A 266 28.74 -40.37 -48.47
C GLU A 266 30.18 -40.87 -48.44
N ALA A 267 30.74 -41.11 -47.24
CA ALA A 267 32.09 -41.64 -47.08
C ALA A 267 32.29 -43.02 -47.74
N ARG A 268 31.25 -43.87 -47.73
CA ARG A 268 31.25 -45.16 -48.45
C ARG A 268 31.21 -45.00 -49.96
N SER A 269 30.60 -43.93 -50.47
CA SER A 269 30.53 -43.69 -51.91
C SER A 269 31.88 -43.21 -52.47
N GLU A 270 32.62 -42.40 -51.70
CA GLU A 270 33.97 -41.93 -52.09
C GLU A 270 35.04 -43.02 -52.01
N SER A 271 34.88 -44.01 -51.12
CA SER A 271 35.82 -45.13 -50.98
C SER A 271 35.66 -46.21 -52.07
N SER A 272 34.71 -46.06 -52.99
CA SER A 272 34.34 -47.06 -53.99
C SER A 272 34.59 -46.61 -55.44
N VAL A 273 35.38 -45.54 -55.62
CA VAL A 273 35.94 -45.02 -56.89
C VAL A 273 37.45 -45.17 -56.87
#